data_AF-A0A955SIW4-F1
#
_entry.id   AF-A0A955SIW4-F1
#
_cell.length_a   1.000
_cell.length_b   1.000
_cell.length_c   1.000
_cell.angle_alpha   90.00
_cell.angle_beta   90.00
_cell.angle_gamma   90.00
#
_symmetry.space_group_name_H-M   'P 1'
#
loop_
_entity.id
_entity.type
_entity.pdbx_description
1 polymer ?
#
loop_
_entity_poly.entity_id
_entity_poly.type
_entity_poly.pdbx_seq_one_letter_code
_entity_poly.pdbx_strand_id
1 'polypeptide(L)'
;MMQCPLCKRHDVDERTFRAAKYEAFLSVKTEVLNWLRHYGVFAGLALTIVLATTGYLAMETVLRVYNDSIKNSIDLNMKEEERKLLESTEEIINTSVATANSVIIQTAHELERNKGLEGVNVKHMPFVLPPSETLKKALEGEQSNLDQPLIVYPISYDPRKPREFFRDEKLKFQWVHGDNQVGKFLYTVQFSKDFEFPEEQSIKKETNLHITELNVEKDLFEKCSGPTDCSGNWYWRVKAELPKRGNPTKTGISNEVVFSEVGKFAWYESAWQRILNTGVIRIGIAPLDIGDFLKEKENLDLDGLDFLVAKEIAQKIRVGHDGIKQLDPVFFDYMWEDLWGGLLRKEVDFIISALTKTLDRENIYSIKFSSYCSNPAVAIIPDSFEIQDSNKLDLSDLKTDIIIGVEPGTTGETIAKGILGEDTSRLLRYVQAGKIFKALQKKEIKAFLTDKGIIDLTGEGGKGLREVVLTNDSFDKNSEKYEVMLSQEYGVAVLDTEMDLLKKIDSVIEEMQADEDFLKKVERFNLCAFDMNKA
;
A
#
# COMPACT_ATOMS: atom_id res chain seq x y z
N MET A 1 -20.29 -34.85 -33.33
CA MET A 1 -20.59 -33.88 -32.27
C MET A 1 -20.92 -34.66 -31.01
N MET A 2 -20.01 -34.73 -30.04
CA MET A 2 -20.24 -35.40 -28.75
C MET A 2 -20.72 -34.33 -27.74
N GLN A 3 -21.82 -34.62 -27.04
CA GLN A 3 -22.41 -33.78 -26.00
C GLN A 3 -21.69 -33.96 -24.65
N CYS A 4 -21.46 -32.86 -23.93
CA CYS A 4 -20.87 -32.83 -22.59
C CYS A 4 -21.88 -33.36 -21.54
N PRO A 5 -21.56 -34.42 -20.77
CA PRO A 5 -22.48 -35.01 -19.79
C PRO A 5 -22.64 -34.23 -18.48
N LEU A 6 -21.95 -33.10 -18.28
CA LEU A 6 -21.91 -32.37 -17.01
C LEU A 6 -22.74 -31.07 -16.97
N CYS A 7 -23.41 -30.71 -18.06
CA CYS A 7 -24.30 -29.54 -18.08
C CYS A 7 -25.71 -29.90 -17.58
N LYS A 8 -25.87 -30.24 -16.30
CA LYS A 8 -27.17 -30.17 -15.61
C LYS A 8 -27.17 -28.95 -14.70
N ARG A 9 -27.96 -27.93 -15.08
CA ARG A 9 -28.26 -26.76 -14.24
C ARG A 9 -28.95 -27.24 -12.95
N HIS A 10 -28.38 -26.89 -11.81
CA HIS A 10 -29.12 -26.80 -10.55
C HIS A 10 -29.52 -25.34 -10.38
N ASP A 11 -30.77 -25.02 -10.71
CA ASP A 11 -31.38 -23.76 -10.31
C ASP A 11 -31.61 -23.82 -8.79
N VAL A 12 -30.71 -23.21 -8.02
CA VAL A 12 -30.92 -22.97 -6.60
C VAL A 12 -31.74 -21.69 -6.49
N ASP A 13 -33.02 -21.83 -6.14
CA ASP A 13 -33.93 -20.69 -5.87
C ASP A 13 -33.29 -19.75 -4.84
N GLU A 14 -33.28 -18.45 -5.14
CA GLU A 14 -32.80 -17.34 -4.32
C GLU A 14 -33.33 -17.41 -2.86
N ARG A 15 -34.53 -17.96 -2.64
CA ARG A 15 -35.06 -18.22 -1.29
C ARG A 15 -34.27 -19.25 -0.52
N THR A 16 -33.81 -20.30 -1.19
CA THR A 16 -32.98 -21.37 -0.59
C THR A 16 -31.62 -20.82 -0.17
N PHE A 17 -31.05 -19.93 -0.99
CA PHE A 17 -29.79 -19.25 -0.67
C PHE A 17 -29.94 -18.26 0.50
N ARG A 18 -31.03 -17.47 0.53
CA ARG A 18 -31.34 -16.57 1.67
C ARG A 18 -31.59 -17.35 2.97
N ALA A 19 -32.27 -18.50 2.89
CA ALA A 19 -32.51 -19.37 4.03
C ALA A 19 -31.21 -19.97 4.58
N ALA A 20 -30.33 -20.47 3.71
CA ALA A 20 -29.02 -20.99 4.10
C ALA A 20 -28.14 -19.91 4.76
N LYS A 21 -28.18 -18.67 4.26
CA LYS A 21 -27.48 -17.52 4.86
C LYS A 21 -28.00 -17.17 6.25
N TYR A 22 -29.32 -17.25 6.45
CA TYR A 22 -29.95 -16.99 7.74
C TYR A 22 -29.67 -18.09 8.77
N GLU A 23 -29.69 -19.36 8.35
CA GLU A 23 -29.34 -20.48 9.23
C GLU A 23 -27.86 -20.48 9.62
N ALA A 24 -26.95 -20.16 8.69
CA ALA A 24 -25.53 -20.02 9.00
C ALA A 24 -25.28 -18.89 10.02
N PHE A 25 -25.96 -17.74 9.87
CA PHE A 25 -25.89 -16.64 10.83
C PHE A 25 -26.43 -17.03 12.21
N LEU A 26 -27.55 -17.75 12.29
CA LEU A 26 -28.12 -18.21 13.55
C LEU A 26 -27.24 -19.28 14.23
N SER A 27 -26.57 -20.14 13.47
CA SER A 27 -25.65 -21.15 14.00
C SER A 27 -24.45 -20.48 14.69
N VAL A 28 -23.79 -19.54 14.01
CA VAL A 28 -22.64 -18.79 14.55
C VAL A 28 -23.06 -17.99 15.79
N LYS A 29 -24.22 -17.31 15.74
CA LYS A 29 -24.76 -16.57 16.89
C LYS A 29 -25.00 -17.49 18.10
N THR A 30 -25.51 -18.69 17.88
CA THR A 30 -25.85 -19.63 18.95
C THR A 30 -24.59 -20.23 19.59
N GLU A 31 -23.58 -20.58 18.79
CA GLU A 31 -22.27 -21.04 19.28
C GLU A 31 -21.56 -19.96 20.11
N VAL A 32 -21.55 -18.71 19.62
CA VAL A 32 -20.96 -17.58 20.35
C VAL A 32 -21.66 -17.36 21.70
N LEU A 33 -22.99 -17.41 21.73
CA LEU A 33 -23.76 -17.23 22.97
C LEU A 33 -23.57 -18.38 23.97
N ASN A 34 -23.47 -19.63 23.48
CA ASN A 34 -23.20 -20.80 24.33
C ASN A 34 -21.77 -20.78 24.89
N TRP A 35 -20.82 -20.29 24.11
CA TRP A 35 -19.43 -20.17 24.52
C TRP A 35 -19.22 -19.03 25.53
N LEU A 36 -19.86 -17.88 25.33
CA LEU A 36 -19.89 -16.76 26.28
C LEU A 36 -20.50 -17.16 27.63
N ARG A 37 -21.45 -18.09 27.64
CA ARG A 37 -22.00 -18.68 28.87
C ARG A 37 -21.02 -19.58 29.60
N HIS A 38 -20.05 -20.19 28.91
CA HIS A 38 -19.13 -21.19 29.50
C HIS A 38 -17.79 -20.60 29.98
N TYR A 39 -17.23 -19.61 29.29
CA TYR A 39 -15.82 -19.21 29.50
C TYR A 39 -15.62 -17.79 30.05
N GLY A 40 -16.71 -17.09 30.37
CA GLY A 40 -16.65 -15.74 30.92
C GLY A 40 -16.28 -14.66 29.90
N VAL A 41 -16.69 -13.42 30.20
CA VAL A 41 -16.75 -12.31 29.24
C VAL A 41 -15.40 -11.93 28.62
N PHE A 42 -14.27 -12.13 29.33
CA PHE A 42 -12.95 -11.69 28.87
C PHE A 42 -12.28 -12.64 27.87
N ALA A 43 -12.36 -13.97 28.08
CA ALA A 43 -11.92 -14.96 27.08
C ALA A 43 -12.88 -14.98 25.88
N GLY A 44 -14.18 -14.82 26.18
CA GLY A 44 -15.28 -14.44 25.29
C GLY A 44 -14.89 -13.44 24.21
N LEU A 45 -14.52 -12.24 24.66
CA LEU A 45 -14.30 -11.08 23.82
C LEU A 45 -13.03 -11.20 22.96
N ALA A 46 -11.93 -11.71 23.53
CA ALA A 46 -10.67 -11.85 22.80
C ALA A 46 -10.79 -12.88 21.66
N LEU A 47 -11.45 -14.02 21.91
CA LEU A 47 -11.70 -15.02 20.88
C LEU A 47 -12.75 -14.53 19.87
N THR A 48 -13.76 -13.75 20.29
CA THR A 48 -14.74 -13.15 19.36
C THR A 48 -14.09 -12.13 18.44
N ILE A 49 -13.18 -11.31 18.95
CA ILE A 49 -12.37 -10.40 18.14
C ILE A 49 -11.53 -11.22 17.17
N VAL A 50 -10.74 -12.18 17.64
CA VAL A 50 -9.91 -13.03 16.77
C VAL A 50 -10.75 -13.75 15.71
N LEU A 51 -11.87 -14.39 16.06
CA LEU A 51 -12.74 -15.09 15.11
C LEU A 51 -13.44 -14.12 14.14
N ALA A 52 -13.82 -12.92 14.59
CA ALA A 52 -14.40 -11.89 13.72
C ALA A 52 -13.35 -11.33 12.75
N THR A 53 -12.12 -11.05 13.18
CA THR A 53 -11.06 -10.57 12.29
C THR A 53 -10.60 -11.68 11.34
N THR A 54 -10.45 -12.92 11.83
CA THR A 54 -10.02 -14.06 11.00
C THR A 54 -11.12 -14.46 10.00
N GLY A 55 -12.39 -14.45 10.42
CA GLY A 55 -13.54 -14.66 9.54
C GLY A 55 -13.71 -13.53 8.52
N TYR A 56 -13.49 -12.28 8.92
CA TYR A 56 -13.50 -11.12 8.04
C TYR A 56 -12.40 -11.20 6.97
N LEU A 57 -11.16 -11.51 7.36
CA LEU A 57 -10.02 -11.65 6.45
C LEU A 57 -10.16 -12.86 5.51
N ALA A 58 -10.69 -13.98 6.00
CA ALA A 58 -10.99 -15.15 5.17
C ALA A 58 -12.08 -14.82 4.14
N MET A 59 -13.14 -14.12 4.56
CA MET A 59 -14.21 -13.69 3.66
C MET A 59 -13.70 -12.65 2.65
N GLU A 60 -12.91 -11.67 3.06
CA GLU A 60 -12.31 -10.67 2.18
C GLU A 60 -11.38 -11.31 1.15
N THR A 61 -10.55 -12.28 1.57
CA THR A 61 -9.66 -13.03 0.66
C THR A 61 -10.46 -13.86 -0.34
N VAL A 62 -11.50 -14.57 0.12
CA VAL A 62 -12.39 -15.35 -0.78
C VAL A 62 -13.12 -14.43 -1.74
N LEU A 63 -13.59 -13.26 -1.29
CA LEU A 63 -14.30 -12.29 -2.12
C LEU A 63 -13.37 -11.62 -3.14
N ARG A 64 -12.11 -11.32 -2.78
CA ARG A 64 -11.10 -10.79 -3.72
C ARG A 64 -10.69 -11.83 -4.75
N VAL A 65 -10.40 -13.06 -4.34
CA VAL A 65 -10.09 -14.18 -5.27
C VAL A 65 -11.27 -14.46 -6.19
N TYR A 66 -12.49 -14.38 -5.69
CA TYR A 66 -13.70 -14.51 -6.49
C TYR A 66 -13.89 -13.33 -7.46
N ASN A 67 -13.63 -12.09 -7.03
CA ASN A 67 -13.69 -10.90 -7.88
C ASN A 67 -12.62 -10.92 -8.99
N ASP A 68 -11.39 -11.33 -8.66
CA ASP A 68 -10.30 -11.49 -9.64
C ASP A 68 -10.57 -12.64 -10.61
N SER A 69 -11.15 -13.75 -10.13
CA SER A 69 -11.58 -14.86 -10.99
C SER A 69 -12.74 -14.45 -11.92
N ILE A 70 -13.65 -13.59 -11.46
CA ILE A 70 -14.72 -13.01 -12.27
C ILE A 70 -14.14 -12.06 -13.32
N LYS A 71 -13.29 -11.11 -12.92
CA LYS A 71 -12.63 -10.14 -13.83
C LYS A 71 -11.80 -10.84 -14.91
N ASN A 72 -11.12 -11.93 -14.56
CA ASN A 72 -10.34 -12.73 -15.49
C ASN A 72 -11.16 -13.69 -16.37
N SER A 73 -12.45 -13.88 -16.10
CA SER A 73 -13.37 -14.69 -16.91
C SER A 73 -14.32 -13.86 -17.79
N ILE A 74 -14.11 -12.54 -17.85
CA ILE A 74 -14.83 -11.63 -18.75
C ILE A 74 -14.42 -11.93 -20.19
N ASP A 75 -15.19 -12.79 -20.84
CA ASP A 75 -15.26 -12.90 -22.30
C ASP A 75 -16.24 -11.83 -22.82
N LEU A 76 -15.96 -11.23 -23.99
CA LEU A 76 -16.65 -10.02 -24.51
C LEU A 76 -18.13 -10.21 -24.91
N ASN A 77 -18.79 -11.29 -24.49
CA ASN A 77 -20.14 -11.69 -24.91
C ASN A 77 -21.13 -12.01 -23.76
N MET A 78 -20.95 -11.44 -22.56
CA MET A 78 -21.96 -11.56 -21.49
C MET A 78 -23.27 -10.86 -21.86
N LYS A 79 -24.41 -11.46 -21.50
CA LYS A 79 -25.71 -10.83 -21.67
C LYS A 79 -25.90 -9.72 -20.63
N GLU A 80 -26.60 -8.66 -21.01
CA GLU A 80 -26.86 -7.48 -20.16
C GLU A 80 -27.47 -7.82 -18.78
N GLU A 81 -28.28 -8.89 -18.69
CA GLU A 81 -28.85 -9.36 -17.43
C GLU A 81 -27.79 -9.99 -16.50
N GLU A 82 -26.78 -10.67 -17.05
CA GLU A 82 -25.68 -11.25 -16.29
C GLU A 82 -24.73 -10.16 -15.79
N ARG A 83 -24.53 -9.09 -16.59
CA ARG A 83 -23.78 -7.89 -16.19
C ARG A 83 -24.45 -7.19 -14.99
N LYS A 84 -25.76 -6.96 -15.04
CA LYS A 84 -26.50 -6.32 -13.94
C LYS A 84 -26.49 -7.14 -12.65
N LEU A 85 -26.54 -8.48 -12.76
CA LEU A 85 -26.41 -9.36 -11.60
C LEU A 85 -25.00 -9.24 -10.98
N LEU A 86 -23.97 -9.14 -11.81
CA LEU A 86 -22.58 -8.97 -11.38
C LEU A 86 -22.37 -7.63 -10.65
N GLU A 87 -22.85 -6.53 -11.24
CA GLU A 87 -22.79 -5.18 -10.65
C GLU A 87 -23.50 -5.14 -9.29
N SER A 88 -24.68 -5.76 -9.19
CA SER A 88 -25.40 -5.85 -7.90
C SER A 88 -24.64 -6.69 -6.85
N THR A 89 -23.89 -7.70 -7.30
CA THR A 89 -23.09 -8.56 -6.42
C THR A 89 -21.87 -7.80 -5.90
N GLU A 90 -21.22 -7.02 -6.76
CA GLU A 90 -20.10 -6.15 -6.39
C GLU A 90 -20.53 -5.05 -5.41
N GLU A 91 -21.67 -4.40 -5.64
CA GLU A 91 -22.25 -3.41 -4.72
C GLU A 91 -22.53 -4.01 -3.33
N ILE A 92 -23.08 -5.24 -3.27
CA ILE A 92 -23.35 -5.96 -2.02
C ILE A 92 -22.04 -6.31 -1.30
N ILE A 93 -21.01 -6.73 -2.03
CA ILE A 93 -19.68 -7.04 -1.48
C ILE A 93 -19.07 -5.78 -0.87
N ASN A 94 -19.02 -4.69 -1.62
CA ASN A 94 -18.43 -3.42 -1.17
C ASN A 94 -19.17 -2.83 0.03
N THR A 95 -20.50 -2.90 0.03
CA THR A 95 -21.33 -2.47 1.17
C THR A 95 -21.08 -3.31 2.42
N SER A 96 -20.91 -4.63 2.26
CA SER A 96 -20.65 -5.55 3.37
C SER A 96 -19.27 -5.32 3.99
N VAL A 97 -18.25 -5.08 3.15
CA VAL A 97 -16.88 -4.75 3.58
C VAL A 97 -16.86 -3.40 4.32
N ALA A 98 -17.50 -2.37 3.78
CA ALA A 98 -17.59 -1.06 4.42
C ALA A 98 -18.29 -1.11 5.79
N THR A 99 -19.39 -1.87 5.88
CA THR A 99 -20.15 -2.04 7.13
C THR A 99 -19.31 -2.76 8.19
N ALA A 100 -18.60 -3.83 7.83
CA ALA A 100 -17.72 -4.55 8.74
C ALA A 100 -16.57 -3.67 9.26
N ASN A 101 -15.94 -2.88 8.38
CA ASN A 101 -14.90 -1.91 8.76
C ASN A 101 -15.44 -0.87 9.75
N SER A 102 -16.64 -0.32 9.52
CA SER A 102 -17.24 0.63 10.45
C SER A 102 -17.50 0.04 11.84
N VAL A 103 -17.91 -1.24 11.92
CA VAL A 103 -18.16 -1.93 13.19
C VAL A 103 -16.84 -2.19 13.94
N ILE A 104 -15.78 -2.57 13.23
CA ILE A 104 -14.44 -2.77 13.81
C ILE A 104 -13.89 -1.45 14.37
N ILE A 105 -13.98 -0.36 13.60
CA ILE A 105 -13.52 0.98 14.02
C ILE A 105 -14.33 1.49 15.21
N GLN A 106 -15.66 1.36 15.16
CA GLN A 106 -16.52 1.77 16.27
C GLN A 106 -16.22 0.97 17.55
N THR A 107 -16.02 -0.35 17.42
CA THR A 107 -15.68 -1.23 18.54
C THR A 107 -14.30 -0.87 19.12
N ALA A 108 -13.32 -0.55 18.27
CA ALA A 108 -12.00 -0.10 18.71
C ALA A 108 -12.08 1.22 19.51
N HIS A 109 -12.84 2.21 19.02
CA HIS A 109 -13.04 3.48 19.73
C HIS A 109 -13.87 3.36 21.01
N GLU A 110 -14.81 2.42 21.07
CA GLU A 110 -15.54 2.12 22.32
C GLU A 110 -14.64 1.41 23.35
N LEU A 111 -13.68 0.61 22.90
CA LEU A 111 -12.68 -0.02 23.77
C LEU A 111 -11.65 0.98 24.31
N GLU A 112 -11.20 1.92 23.49
CA GLU A 112 -10.32 3.04 23.91
C GLU A 112 -11.00 3.90 24.99
N ARG A 113 -12.28 4.27 24.76
CA ARG A 113 -13.06 5.10 25.69
C ARG A 113 -13.34 4.43 27.03
N ASN A 114 -13.55 3.12 27.06
CA ASN A 114 -14.02 2.42 28.25
C ASN A 114 -12.91 1.85 29.16
N LYS A 115 -11.63 1.88 28.77
CA LYS A 115 -10.57 1.17 29.53
C LYS A 115 -9.33 1.97 29.92
N GLY A 116 -9.23 3.27 29.59
CA GLY A 116 -8.01 4.04 29.92
C GLY A 116 -6.74 3.43 29.32
N LEU A 117 -6.88 2.69 28.22
CA LEU A 117 -5.78 2.13 27.45
C LEU A 117 -5.33 3.15 26.41
N GLU A 118 -4.74 4.25 26.87
CA GLU A 118 -3.95 5.10 25.99
C GLU A 118 -2.70 4.32 25.56
N GLY A 119 -2.52 4.10 24.25
CA GLY A 119 -1.25 3.62 23.68
C GLY A 119 -1.19 2.17 23.21
N VAL A 120 -2.27 1.39 23.20
CA VAL A 120 -2.25 0.06 22.53
C VAL A 120 -2.51 0.26 21.03
N ASN A 121 -1.42 0.40 20.26
CA ASN A 121 -1.51 0.48 18.80
C ASN A 121 -1.80 -0.90 18.20
N VAL A 122 -3.09 -1.19 17.97
CA VAL A 122 -3.55 -2.46 17.38
C VAL A 122 -3.09 -2.63 15.92
N LYS A 123 -2.54 -1.59 15.27
CA LYS A 123 -1.99 -1.68 13.89
C LYS A 123 -0.73 -2.54 13.74
N HIS A 124 -0.15 -3.11 14.81
CA HIS A 124 1.19 -3.73 14.78
C HIS A 124 1.27 -5.19 15.23
N MET A 125 0.17 -5.96 15.17
CA MET A 125 0.29 -7.41 15.35
C MET A 125 0.83 -8.08 14.07
N PRO A 126 1.89 -8.90 14.15
CA PRO A 126 2.34 -9.69 13.01
C PRO A 126 1.28 -10.74 12.66
N PHE A 127 0.81 -10.70 11.42
CA PHE A 127 -0.08 -11.71 10.85
C PHE A 127 0.74 -12.88 10.29
N VAL A 128 0.35 -14.10 10.67
CA VAL A 128 0.79 -15.35 10.07
C VAL A 128 -0.30 -15.75 9.06
N LEU A 129 0.07 -15.97 7.79
CA LEU A 129 -0.84 -16.49 6.79
C LEU A 129 -1.44 -17.83 7.26
N PRO A 130 -2.72 -18.14 6.95
CA PRO A 130 -3.27 -19.44 7.27
C PRO A 130 -2.46 -20.53 6.56
N PRO A 131 -2.25 -21.69 7.22
CA PRO A 131 -1.62 -22.87 6.63
C PRO A 131 -2.18 -23.18 5.25
N SER A 132 -1.33 -23.62 4.31
CA SER A 132 -1.85 -24.31 3.11
C SER A 132 -2.73 -25.48 3.53
N GLU A 133 -3.66 -25.91 2.68
CA GLU A 133 -4.55 -27.04 2.99
C GLU A 133 -3.76 -28.30 3.40
N THR A 134 -2.54 -28.44 2.88
CA THR A 134 -1.57 -29.47 3.26
C THR A 134 -1.07 -29.31 4.71
N LEU A 135 -0.71 -28.09 5.13
CA LEU A 135 -0.29 -27.79 6.50
C LEU A 135 -1.46 -27.84 7.48
N LYS A 136 -2.67 -27.48 7.05
CA LYS A 136 -3.90 -27.60 7.84
C LYS A 136 -4.23 -29.07 8.12
N LYS A 137 -4.19 -29.93 7.11
CA LYS A 137 -4.36 -31.39 7.26
C LYS A 137 -3.27 -32.04 8.13
N ALA A 138 -2.03 -31.56 8.02
CA ALA A 138 -0.94 -32.00 8.89
C ALA A 138 -1.14 -31.61 10.37
N LEU A 139 -1.71 -30.42 10.62
CA LEU A 139 -2.02 -29.93 11.97
C LEU A 139 -3.31 -30.54 12.56
N GLU A 140 -4.28 -30.90 11.71
CA GLU A 140 -5.57 -31.49 12.10
C GLU A 140 -5.52 -33.02 12.32
N GLY A 141 -4.34 -33.64 12.20
CA GLY A 141 -4.13 -35.03 12.59
C GLY A 141 -4.70 -36.07 11.63
N GLU A 142 -5.07 -35.70 10.40
CA GLU A 142 -5.32 -36.68 9.35
C GLU A 142 -3.98 -37.38 9.02
N GLN A 143 -3.84 -38.64 9.46
CA GLN A 143 -2.70 -39.52 9.18
C GLN A 143 -2.62 -39.92 7.69
N SER A 144 -2.52 -38.95 6.78
CA SER A 144 -2.11 -39.22 5.41
C SER A 144 -0.58 -39.20 5.33
N ASN A 145 0.08 -40.37 5.38
CA ASN A 145 1.49 -40.56 5.01
C ASN A 145 2.49 -39.47 5.45
N LEU A 146 2.39 -38.98 6.69
CA LEU A 146 3.30 -38.00 7.32
C LEU A 146 4.68 -38.59 7.68
N ASP A 147 5.10 -39.69 7.04
CA ASP A 147 6.41 -40.30 7.28
C ASP A 147 7.57 -39.57 6.58
N GLN A 148 7.27 -38.55 5.76
CA GLN A 148 8.29 -37.64 5.23
C GLN A 148 8.24 -36.30 5.97
N PRO A 149 9.39 -35.78 6.44
CA PRO A 149 9.44 -34.46 7.04
C PRO A 149 9.11 -33.40 5.98
N LEU A 150 7.94 -32.77 6.11
CA LEU A 150 7.54 -31.67 5.26
C LEU A 150 8.25 -30.40 5.74
N ILE A 151 9.23 -29.90 4.97
CA ILE A 151 9.79 -28.56 5.18
C ILE A 151 8.94 -27.60 4.36
N VAL A 152 8.05 -26.88 5.05
CA VAL A 152 6.77 -26.49 4.43
C VAL A 152 6.85 -25.22 3.59
N TYR A 153 7.29 -24.06 4.11
CA TYR A 153 7.33 -22.85 3.27
C TYR A 153 8.43 -21.85 3.64
N PRO A 154 9.21 -21.44 2.63
CA PRO A 154 9.83 -20.13 2.53
C PRO A 154 8.96 -18.93 2.90
N ILE A 155 9.27 -18.25 4.00
CA ILE A 155 8.64 -16.95 4.33
C ILE A 155 9.69 -15.84 4.27
N SER A 156 9.46 -14.84 3.42
CA SER A 156 10.09 -13.52 3.52
C SER A 156 9.56 -12.85 4.79
N TYR A 157 10.46 -12.35 5.64
CA TYR A 157 10.14 -11.86 7.00
C TYR A 157 9.10 -10.73 7.07
N ASP A 158 8.80 -10.05 5.96
CA ASP A 158 7.63 -9.18 5.88
C ASP A 158 6.61 -9.75 4.89
N PRO A 159 5.53 -10.42 5.36
CA PRO A 159 4.50 -10.96 4.48
C PRO A 159 3.73 -9.87 3.72
N ARG A 160 3.92 -8.59 4.07
CA ARG A 160 3.35 -7.43 3.37
C ARG A 160 4.28 -6.89 2.28
N LYS A 161 5.55 -7.30 2.24
CA LYS A 161 6.45 -6.90 1.16
C LYS A 161 6.28 -7.84 -0.03
N PRO A 162 6.34 -7.33 -1.27
CA PRO A 162 6.44 -8.18 -2.44
C PRO A 162 7.63 -9.14 -2.29
N ARG A 163 7.61 -10.29 -2.97
CA ARG A 163 8.74 -11.25 -3.02
C ARG A 163 9.94 -10.69 -3.81
N GLU A 164 10.06 -9.38 -3.89
CA GLU A 164 11.05 -8.62 -4.61
C GLU A 164 11.90 -7.87 -3.58
N PHE A 165 13.21 -7.99 -3.72
CA PHE A 165 14.16 -7.40 -2.81
C PHE A 165 15.16 -6.56 -3.56
N PHE A 166 15.73 -5.59 -2.86
CA PHE A 166 16.69 -4.66 -3.45
C PHE A 166 18.06 -4.77 -2.79
N ARG A 167 19.04 -4.02 -3.31
CA ARG A 167 20.34 -3.87 -2.68
C ARG A 167 20.19 -3.45 -1.21
N ASP A 168 21.12 -3.91 -0.37
CA ASP A 168 21.23 -3.65 1.07
C ASP A 168 20.15 -4.28 1.97
N GLU A 169 19.18 -5.00 1.39
CA GLU A 169 18.19 -5.72 2.18
C GLU A 169 18.74 -7.05 2.71
N LYS A 170 18.52 -7.30 4.00
CA LYS A 170 18.78 -8.60 4.62
C LYS A 170 17.60 -9.51 4.39
N LEU A 171 17.82 -10.61 3.68
CA LEU A 171 16.80 -11.62 3.47
C LEU A 171 16.80 -12.59 4.62
N LYS A 172 15.67 -12.69 5.30
CA LYS A 172 15.43 -13.66 6.35
C LYS A 172 14.58 -14.78 5.79
N PHE A 173 15.13 -15.98 5.83
CA PHE A 173 14.50 -17.20 5.37
C PHE A 173 14.17 -18.07 6.57
N GLN A 174 12.90 -18.40 6.74
CA GLN A 174 12.41 -19.27 7.81
C GLN A 174 11.83 -20.56 7.22
N TRP A 175 11.99 -21.67 7.93
CA TRP A 175 11.34 -22.93 7.62
C TRP A 175 10.88 -23.64 8.90
N VAL A 176 10.03 -24.65 8.74
CA VAL A 176 9.53 -25.49 9.84
C VAL A 176 9.81 -26.94 9.50
N HIS A 177 10.19 -27.74 10.50
CA HIS A 177 10.46 -29.17 10.35
C HIS A 177 9.84 -29.94 11.53
N GLY A 178 8.71 -30.61 11.27
CA GLY A 178 8.02 -31.49 12.24
C GLY A 178 7.87 -30.90 13.64
N ASP A 179 8.19 -31.70 14.68
CA ASP A 179 8.08 -31.36 16.12
C ASP A 179 9.06 -30.27 16.63
N ASN A 180 9.42 -29.27 15.81
CA ASN A 180 10.27 -28.15 16.20
C ASN A 180 11.63 -28.56 16.79
N GLN A 181 12.34 -29.48 16.11
CA GLN A 181 13.69 -29.92 16.48
C GLN A 181 14.79 -28.91 16.10
N VAL A 182 14.61 -27.65 16.51
CA VAL A 182 15.62 -26.60 16.34
C VAL A 182 16.91 -26.99 17.07
N GLY A 183 18.06 -26.84 16.43
CA GLY A 183 19.38 -27.12 17.00
C GLY A 183 19.87 -28.56 16.88
N LYS A 184 19.02 -29.50 16.43
CA LYS A 184 19.35 -30.94 16.41
C LYS A 184 19.90 -31.45 15.09
N PHE A 185 19.60 -30.77 13.98
CA PHE A 185 20.00 -31.19 12.65
C PHE A 185 20.76 -30.07 11.95
N LEU A 186 21.75 -30.46 11.16
CA LEU A 186 22.42 -29.57 10.24
C LEU A 186 21.55 -29.43 9.00
N TYR A 187 21.12 -28.20 8.73
CA TYR A 187 20.41 -27.83 7.51
C TYR A 187 21.37 -27.16 6.56
N THR A 188 21.25 -27.46 5.27
CA THR A 188 21.90 -26.71 4.19
C THR A 188 20.84 -25.93 3.44
N VAL A 189 20.87 -24.61 3.54
CA VAL A 189 20.04 -23.72 2.71
C VAL A 189 20.76 -23.51 1.38
N GLN A 190 20.08 -23.82 0.27
CA GLN A 190 20.60 -23.67 -1.08
C GLN A 190 19.90 -22.53 -1.80
N PHE A 191 20.65 -21.69 -2.50
CA PHE A 191 20.13 -20.63 -3.38
C PHE A 191 20.64 -20.84 -4.81
N SER A 192 19.81 -20.64 -5.82
CA SER A 192 20.20 -20.78 -7.23
C SER A 192 19.35 -19.89 -8.15
N LYS A 193 19.92 -19.51 -9.30
CA LYS A 193 19.18 -18.92 -10.42
C LYS A 193 18.31 -19.94 -11.17
N ASP A 194 18.66 -21.22 -11.04
CA ASP A 194 17.96 -22.34 -11.66
C ASP A 194 17.14 -23.12 -10.65
N PHE A 195 16.02 -23.66 -11.12
CA PHE A 195 15.13 -24.49 -10.30
C PHE A 195 15.78 -25.83 -9.88
N GLU A 196 16.85 -26.24 -10.55
CA GLU A 196 17.50 -27.54 -10.36
C GLU A 196 18.59 -27.54 -9.27
N PHE A 197 19.07 -26.37 -8.84
CA PHE A 197 20.14 -26.20 -7.84
C PHE A 197 21.43 -26.97 -8.16
N PRO A 198 22.06 -26.75 -9.33
CA PRO A 198 23.36 -27.34 -9.65
C PRO A 198 24.40 -26.98 -8.57
N GLU A 199 25.20 -27.97 -8.18
CA GLU A 199 26.00 -27.89 -6.95
C GLU A 199 27.03 -26.75 -7.01
N GLU A 200 27.65 -26.57 -8.17
CA GLU A 200 28.68 -25.59 -8.50
C GLU A 200 28.18 -24.13 -8.51
N GLN A 201 26.89 -23.92 -8.80
CA GLN A 201 26.25 -22.61 -8.88
C GLN A 201 25.38 -22.32 -7.64
N SER A 202 25.11 -23.32 -6.81
CA SER A 202 24.34 -23.14 -5.60
C SER A 202 25.16 -22.48 -4.49
N ILE A 203 24.57 -21.50 -3.82
CA ILE A 203 25.11 -20.97 -2.56
C ILE A 203 24.57 -21.82 -1.43
N LYS A 204 25.48 -22.31 -0.58
CA LYS A 204 25.13 -23.20 0.53
C LYS A 204 25.41 -22.50 1.85
N LYS A 205 24.42 -22.47 2.73
CA LYS A 205 24.61 -22.06 4.13
C LYS A 205 24.23 -23.18 5.06
N GLU A 206 25.16 -23.53 5.93
CA GLU A 206 24.93 -24.51 6.99
C GLU A 206 24.42 -23.83 8.26
N THR A 207 23.42 -24.43 8.89
CA THR A 207 22.78 -23.87 10.08
C THR A 207 22.05 -24.94 10.86
N ASN A 208 22.01 -24.79 12.18
CA ASN A 208 21.18 -25.62 13.06
C ASN A 208 19.89 -24.90 13.48
N LEU A 209 19.70 -23.66 13.03
CA LEU A 209 18.53 -22.85 13.32
C LEU A 209 17.48 -23.04 12.24
N HIS A 210 16.22 -22.79 12.55
CA HIS A 210 15.10 -22.80 11.59
C HIS A 210 14.97 -21.47 10.83
N ILE A 211 15.96 -20.58 10.98
CA ILE A 211 16.06 -19.27 10.36
C ILE A 211 17.48 -19.13 9.81
N THR A 212 17.61 -18.54 8.63
CA THR A 212 18.89 -18.14 8.05
C THR A 212 18.78 -16.76 7.43
N GLU A 213 19.80 -15.94 7.68
CA GLU A 213 19.96 -14.67 7.01
C GLU A 213 20.86 -14.85 5.78
N LEU A 214 20.40 -14.37 4.63
CA LEU A 214 21.23 -14.17 3.46
C LEU A 214 21.56 -12.69 3.38
N ASN A 215 22.85 -12.39 3.41
CA ASN A 215 23.34 -11.10 2.99
C ASN A 215 23.55 -11.21 1.48
N VAL A 216 22.59 -10.72 0.70
CA VAL A 216 22.64 -10.79 -0.76
C VAL A 216 23.97 -10.27 -1.28
N GLU A 217 24.45 -9.14 -0.74
CA GLU A 217 25.65 -8.52 -1.26
C GLU A 217 26.90 -9.40 -1.03
N LYS A 218 27.00 -9.99 0.15
CA LYS A 218 28.14 -10.87 0.44
C LYS A 218 28.01 -12.23 -0.26
N ASP A 219 26.81 -12.80 -0.23
CA ASP A 219 26.62 -14.22 -0.51
C ASP A 219 26.26 -14.50 -1.98
N LEU A 220 25.49 -13.61 -2.63
CA LEU A 220 25.06 -13.80 -4.03
C LEU A 220 26.10 -13.28 -5.03
N PHE A 221 26.75 -12.13 -4.77
CA PHE A 221 27.69 -11.53 -5.72
C PHE A 221 28.98 -12.32 -5.92
N GLU A 222 29.40 -13.17 -4.96
CA GLU A 222 30.53 -14.08 -5.18
C GLU A 222 30.31 -15.04 -6.36
N LYS A 223 29.05 -15.27 -6.73
CA LYS A 223 28.64 -16.21 -7.79
C LYS A 223 28.14 -15.54 -9.06
N CYS A 224 28.00 -14.22 -9.07
CA CYS A 224 27.55 -13.47 -10.23
C CYS A 224 28.71 -12.72 -10.88
N SER A 225 28.64 -12.55 -12.20
CA SER A 225 29.61 -11.75 -12.96
C SER A 225 29.44 -10.23 -12.72
N GLY A 226 28.34 -9.85 -12.06
CA GLY A 226 28.00 -8.47 -11.68
C GLY A 226 26.53 -8.33 -11.26
N PRO A 227 26.07 -7.11 -10.93
CA PRO A 227 24.68 -6.86 -10.48
C PRO A 227 23.60 -7.19 -11.48
N THR A 228 23.85 -6.96 -12.77
CA THR A 228 22.89 -7.31 -13.82
C THR A 228 22.67 -8.82 -13.90
N ASP A 229 23.73 -9.61 -13.76
CA ASP A 229 23.70 -11.09 -13.76
C ASP A 229 22.97 -11.64 -12.50
N CYS A 230 23.17 -10.98 -11.37
CA CYS A 230 22.49 -11.30 -10.11
C CYS A 230 21.00 -10.91 -10.09
N SER A 231 20.52 -10.07 -11.00
CA SER A 231 19.16 -9.53 -10.97
C SER A 231 18.10 -10.52 -11.50
N GLY A 232 16.85 -10.38 -11.04
CA GLY A 232 15.71 -11.23 -11.43
C GLY A 232 15.41 -12.35 -10.44
N ASN A 233 14.77 -13.42 -10.93
CA ASN A 233 14.29 -14.51 -10.10
C ASN A 233 15.44 -15.33 -9.49
N TRP A 234 15.20 -15.79 -8.27
CA TRP A 234 16.04 -16.71 -7.51
C TRP A 234 15.15 -17.77 -6.86
N TYR A 235 15.72 -18.95 -6.75
CA TYR A 235 15.11 -20.12 -6.14
C TYR A 235 15.90 -20.50 -4.90
N TRP A 236 15.20 -20.98 -3.89
CA TRP A 236 15.85 -21.51 -2.69
C TRP A 236 15.15 -22.72 -2.12
N ARG A 237 15.90 -23.58 -1.45
CA ARG A 237 15.38 -24.76 -0.75
C ARG A 237 16.25 -25.11 0.44
N VAL A 238 15.72 -25.90 1.35
CA VAL A 238 16.44 -26.43 2.52
C VAL A 238 16.65 -27.92 2.32
N LYS A 239 17.90 -28.37 2.46
CA LYS A 239 18.29 -29.77 2.57
C LYS A 239 18.52 -30.10 4.03
N ALA A 240 17.92 -31.19 4.52
CA ALA A 240 18.19 -31.75 5.84
C ALA A 240 18.77 -33.16 5.69
N GLU A 241 19.81 -33.46 6.47
CA GLU A 241 20.32 -34.83 6.61
C GLU A 241 19.85 -35.41 7.95
N LEU A 242 18.91 -36.35 7.86
CA LEU A 242 18.22 -36.92 9.01
C LEU A 242 18.69 -38.36 9.23
N PRO A 243 18.81 -38.84 10.47
CA PRO A 243 19.06 -40.26 10.72
C PRO A 243 17.90 -41.09 10.13
N LYS A 244 18.19 -42.11 9.31
CA LYS A 244 17.14 -43.02 8.83
C LYS A 244 16.41 -43.65 10.01
N ARG A 245 15.08 -43.57 10.03
CA ARG A 245 14.25 -44.32 10.98
C ARG A 245 14.30 -45.80 10.62
N GLY A 246 15.16 -46.56 11.29
CA GLY A 246 15.32 -48.00 11.10
C GLY A 246 16.38 -48.58 12.02
N ASN A 247 16.21 -49.86 12.37
CA ASN A 247 17.04 -50.60 13.34
C ASN A 247 18.54 -50.32 13.10
N PRO A 248 19.31 -49.83 14.09
CA PRO A 248 20.71 -49.49 13.90
C PRO A 248 21.49 -50.72 13.43
N THR A 249 21.78 -50.77 12.13
CA THR A 249 22.68 -51.78 11.57
C THR A 249 24.07 -51.53 12.16
N LYS A 250 24.77 -52.59 12.55
CA LYS A 250 26.10 -52.57 13.21
C LYS A 250 27.20 -51.79 12.48
N THR A 251 26.94 -51.25 11.29
CA THR A 251 27.92 -50.63 10.39
C THR A 251 27.75 -49.11 10.19
N GLY A 252 26.90 -48.43 10.97
CA GLY A 252 26.81 -46.96 10.98
C GLY A 252 25.39 -46.42 10.77
N ILE A 253 25.14 -45.23 11.28
CA ILE A 253 23.90 -44.48 11.06
C ILE A 253 23.94 -43.99 9.61
N SER A 254 23.06 -44.52 8.76
CA SER A 254 22.87 -43.94 7.42
C SER A 254 21.86 -42.79 7.53
N ASN A 255 22.21 -41.64 6.96
CA ASN A 255 21.32 -40.50 6.90
C ASN A 255 20.41 -40.62 5.66
N GLU A 256 19.17 -40.17 5.80
CA GLU A 256 18.25 -39.86 4.72
C GLU A 256 18.37 -38.36 4.41
N VAL A 257 18.38 -38.04 3.12
CA VAL A 257 18.38 -36.66 2.66
C VAL A 257 16.96 -36.26 2.32
N VAL A 258 16.47 -35.19 2.95
CA VAL A 258 15.13 -34.64 2.69
C VAL A 258 15.25 -33.19 2.25
N PHE A 259 14.43 -32.79 1.28
CA PHE A 259 14.40 -31.44 0.74
C PHE A 259 13.06 -30.76 1.03
N SER A 260 13.10 -29.44 1.19
CA SER A 260 11.90 -28.60 1.21
C SER A 260 11.28 -28.41 -0.17
N GLU A 261 10.06 -27.87 -0.19
CA GLU A 261 9.55 -27.20 -1.39
C GLU A 261 10.49 -26.06 -1.82
N VAL A 262 10.48 -25.74 -3.11
CA VAL A 262 11.30 -24.66 -3.67
C VAL A 262 10.59 -23.32 -3.50
N GLY A 263 11.23 -22.42 -2.76
CA GLY A 263 10.85 -21.02 -2.68
C GLY A 263 11.31 -20.24 -3.89
N LYS A 264 10.59 -19.16 -4.19
CA LYS A 264 10.95 -18.19 -5.22
C LYS A 264 10.93 -16.78 -4.66
N PHE A 265 11.96 -16.01 -4.97
CA PHE A 265 12.00 -14.56 -4.80
C PHE A 265 12.61 -13.90 -6.04
N ALA A 266 12.54 -12.59 -6.13
CA ALA A 266 13.30 -11.81 -7.07
C ALA A 266 14.20 -10.84 -6.33
N TRP A 267 15.38 -10.59 -6.87
CA TRP A 267 16.30 -9.60 -6.35
C TRP A 267 16.73 -8.66 -7.47
N TYR A 268 16.88 -7.38 -7.17
CA TYR A 268 17.32 -6.36 -8.11
C TYR A 268 18.30 -5.42 -7.42
N GLU A 269 19.19 -4.79 -8.18
CA GLU A 269 20.08 -3.79 -7.60
C GLU A 269 19.31 -2.52 -7.16
N SER A 270 18.34 -2.10 -7.97
CA SER A 270 17.56 -0.88 -7.77
C SER A 270 16.16 -1.02 -8.37
N ALA A 271 15.25 -0.12 -8.02
CA ALA A 271 13.95 0.01 -8.69
C ALA A 271 14.12 0.22 -10.18
N TRP A 272 15.13 0.99 -10.60
CA TRP A 272 15.46 1.16 -12.01
C TRP A 272 15.83 -0.17 -12.69
N GLN A 273 16.72 -0.97 -12.11
CA GLN A 273 17.07 -2.28 -12.68
C GLN A 273 15.86 -3.24 -12.73
N ARG A 274 14.97 -3.16 -11.72
CA ARG A 274 13.70 -3.90 -11.72
C ARG A 274 12.79 -3.47 -12.87
N ILE A 275 12.61 -2.16 -13.06
CA ILE A 275 11.84 -1.60 -14.18
C ILE A 275 12.45 -2.09 -15.50
N LEU A 276 13.79 -2.08 -15.60
CA LEU A 276 14.47 -2.54 -16.81
C LEU A 276 14.18 -4.02 -17.13
N ASN A 277 14.23 -4.87 -16.11
CA ASN A 277 14.06 -6.30 -16.27
C ASN A 277 12.59 -6.73 -16.49
N THR A 278 11.64 -5.96 -15.96
CA THR A 278 10.22 -6.32 -15.98
C THR A 278 9.43 -5.60 -17.06
N GLY A 279 9.91 -4.46 -17.55
CA GLY A 279 9.16 -3.59 -18.47
C GLY A 279 7.95 -2.91 -17.81
N VAL A 280 7.81 -3.01 -16.49
CA VAL A 280 6.70 -2.43 -15.73
C VAL A 280 7.23 -1.31 -14.86
N ILE A 281 6.49 -0.20 -14.76
CA ILE A 281 6.75 0.86 -13.78
C ILE A 281 5.53 1.00 -12.86
N ARG A 282 5.76 0.96 -11.56
CA ARG A 282 4.71 0.92 -10.53
C ARG A 282 4.59 2.28 -9.88
N ILE A 283 3.40 2.84 -9.90
CA ILE A 283 3.16 4.23 -9.56
C ILE A 283 2.12 4.26 -8.44
N GLY A 284 2.49 4.79 -7.29
CA GLY A 284 1.55 4.97 -6.19
C GLY A 284 0.83 6.30 -6.33
N ILE A 285 -0.48 6.24 -6.22
CA ILE A 285 -1.36 7.38 -6.28
C ILE A 285 -2.35 7.34 -5.13
N ALA A 286 -2.80 8.50 -4.69
CA ALA A 286 -3.89 8.67 -3.75
C ALA A 286 -5.01 9.40 -4.49
N PRO A 287 -6.09 8.69 -4.88
CA PRO A 287 -7.26 9.33 -5.46
C PRO A 287 -7.70 10.46 -4.55
N LEU A 288 -7.66 11.68 -5.07
CA LEU A 288 -8.19 12.82 -4.34
C LEU A 288 -9.68 12.83 -4.63
N ASP A 289 -10.52 12.84 -3.59
CA ASP A 289 -11.98 13.00 -3.70
C ASP A 289 -12.40 14.34 -4.36
N ILE A 290 -11.44 15.11 -4.85
CA ILE A 290 -11.54 16.53 -5.15
C ILE A 290 -10.60 16.88 -6.31
N GLY A 291 -11.19 16.84 -7.52
CA GLY A 291 -10.71 17.60 -8.67
C GLY A 291 -9.79 16.88 -9.65
N ASP A 292 -9.06 17.68 -10.42
CA ASP A 292 -8.37 17.31 -11.65
C ASP A 292 -6.88 17.03 -11.45
N PHE A 293 -6.38 16.91 -10.21
CA PHE A 293 -5.05 16.30 -9.99
C PHE A 293 -5.12 14.80 -10.29
N LEU A 294 -6.14 14.14 -9.77
CA LEU A 294 -6.43 12.74 -10.02
C LEU A 294 -7.90 12.46 -9.73
N LYS A 295 -8.64 12.03 -10.75
CA LYS A 295 -10.04 11.61 -10.66
C LYS A 295 -10.24 10.29 -11.37
N GLU A 296 -11.09 9.48 -10.78
CA GLU A 296 -11.67 8.32 -11.45
C GLU A 296 -12.87 8.78 -12.29
N LYS A 297 -12.90 8.40 -13.55
CA LYS A 297 -14.05 8.59 -14.45
C LYS A 297 -15.11 7.55 -14.19
N GLU A 298 -16.32 7.77 -14.71
CA GLU A 298 -17.45 6.84 -14.59
C GLU A 298 -17.14 5.42 -15.10
N ASN A 299 -16.15 5.27 -15.99
CA ASN A 299 -15.71 3.99 -16.54
C ASN A 299 -14.48 3.40 -15.82
N LEU A 300 -14.14 3.90 -14.63
CA LEU A 300 -12.96 3.52 -13.84
C LEU A 300 -11.61 3.90 -14.49
N ASP A 301 -11.63 4.74 -15.54
CA ASP A 301 -10.40 5.30 -16.09
C ASP A 301 -9.91 6.45 -15.20
N LEU A 302 -8.61 6.49 -14.94
CA LEU A 302 -7.98 7.62 -14.27
C LEU A 302 -7.79 8.80 -15.23
N ASP A 303 -7.98 10.02 -14.74
CA ASP A 303 -7.68 11.27 -15.41
C ASP A 303 -7.16 12.29 -14.39
N GLY A 304 -6.52 13.35 -14.88
CA GLY A 304 -5.97 14.40 -14.02
C GLY A 304 -4.51 14.71 -14.33
N LEU A 305 -4.02 15.80 -13.76
CA LEU A 305 -2.67 16.30 -13.96
C LEU A 305 -1.62 15.27 -13.53
N ASP A 306 -1.76 14.69 -12.34
CA ASP A 306 -0.78 13.73 -11.81
C ASP A 306 -0.80 12.45 -12.61
N PHE A 307 -1.97 11.98 -13.02
CA PHE A 307 -2.09 10.84 -13.92
C PHE A 307 -1.42 11.11 -15.27
N LEU A 308 -1.63 12.30 -15.85
CA LEU A 308 -1.02 12.69 -17.12
C LEU A 308 0.50 12.76 -16.99
N VAL A 309 1.02 13.41 -15.94
CA VAL A 309 2.46 13.51 -15.65
C VAL A 309 3.06 12.12 -15.45
N ALA A 310 2.45 11.28 -14.62
CA ALA A 310 2.90 9.91 -14.36
C ALA A 310 2.97 9.05 -15.64
N LYS A 311 1.94 9.17 -16.49
CA LYS A 311 1.88 8.47 -17.76
C LYS A 311 2.94 8.97 -18.73
N GLU A 312 3.14 10.27 -18.82
CA GLU A 312 4.17 10.87 -19.66
C GLU A 312 5.58 10.47 -19.19
N ILE A 313 5.81 10.45 -17.87
CA ILE A 313 7.04 9.91 -17.25
C ILE A 313 7.26 8.47 -17.71
N ALA A 314 6.29 7.58 -17.54
CA ALA A 314 6.40 6.19 -17.97
C ALA A 314 6.65 6.04 -19.49
N GLN A 315 6.06 6.91 -20.30
CA GLN A 315 6.20 6.89 -21.76
C GLN A 315 7.54 7.43 -22.24
N LYS A 316 8.07 8.50 -21.64
CA LYS A 316 9.29 9.20 -22.07
C LYS A 316 10.56 8.70 -21.39
N ILE A 317 10.48 8.08 -20.21
CA ILE A 317 11.62 7.35 -19.58
C ILE A 317 12.17 6.23 -20.50
N ARG A 318 11.49 5.97 -21.61
CA ARG A 318 11.68 4.92 -22.59
C ARG A 318 12.69 5.19 -23.71
N VAL A 319 13.34 6.35 -23.83
CA VAL A 319 13.96 6.71 -25.13
C VAL A 319 15.50 6.72 -25.13
N GLY A 320 16.17 6.43 -24.02
CA GLY A 320 17.60 6.70 -23.89
C GLY A 320 18.59 5.60 -24.31
N HIS A 321 18.59 4.43 -23.64
CA HIS A 321 19.85 3.68 -23.53
C HIS A 321 19.81 2.14 -23.45
N ASP A 322 18.68 1.49 -23.17
CA ASP A 322 18.74 0.09 -22.66
C ASP A 322 17.83 -0.93 -23.38
N GLY A 323 17.36 -0.64 -24.60
CA GLY A 323 16.69 -1.66 -25.45
C GLY A 323 15.24 -2.02 -25.07
N ILE A 324 14.66 -1.36 -24.07
CA ILE A 324 13.27 -1.59 -23.68
C ILE A 324 12.35 -0.88 -24.64
N LYS A 325 11.51 -1.69 -25.31
CA LYS A 325 10.64 -1.15 -26.32
C LYS A 325 9.59 -0.27 -25.73
N GLN A 326 8.94 -0.59 -24.59
CA GLN A 326 7.83 0.06 -23.82
C GLN A 326 7.92 -0.19 -22.32
N LEU A 327 7.61 0.83 -21.51
CA LEU A 327 7.19 0.62 -20.12
C LEU A 327 5.67 0.66 -20.01
N ASP A 328 5.12 -0.32 -19.31
CA ASP A 328 3.70 -0.36 -18.96
C ASP A 328 3.53 0.21 -17.54
N PRO A 329 2.89 1.39 -17.38
CA PRO A 329 2.60 1.92 -16.07
C PRO A 329 1.49 1.11 -15.39
N VAL A 330 1.73 0.73 -14.14
CA VAL A 330 0.74 0.10 -13.26
C VAL A 330 0.52 1.02 -12.07
N PHE A 331 -0.72 1.47 -11.90
CA PHE A 331 -1.11 2.38 -10.84
C PHE A 331 -1.61 1.58 -9.64
N PHE A 332 -1.22 2.03 -8.44
CA PHE A 332 -1.62 1.46 -7.17
C PHE A 332 -2.29 2.55 -6.34
N ASP A 333 -3.54 2.31 -5.97
CA ASP A 333 -4.33 3.25 -5.18
C ASP A 333 -4.04 3.06 -3.69
N TYR A 334 -3.75 4.17 -3.02
CA TYR A 334 -3.56 4.24 -1.58
C TYR A 334 -4.47 5.31 -0.98
N MET A 335 -4.81 5.15 0.29
CA MET A 335 -5.24 6.30 1.09
C MET A 335 -4.06 7.25 1.27
N TRP A 336 -4.33 8.55 1.41
CA TRP A 336 -3.29 9.59 1.54
C TRP A 336 -2.24 9.24 2.60
N GLU A 337 -2.67 8.76 3.76
CA GLU A 337 -1.78 8.43 4.87
C GLU A 337 -0.91 7.18 4.60
N ASP A 338 -1.37 6.29 3.72
CA ASP A 338 -0.71 5.02 3.39
C ASP A 338 0.19 5.12 2.14
N LEU A 339 0.10 6.20 1.38
CA LEU A 339 0.87 6.43 0.15
C LEU A 339 2.39 6.31 0.38
N TRP A 340 2.89 6.97 1.44
CA TRP A 340 4.31 6.87 1.84
C TRP A 340 4.69 5.44 2.20
N GLY A 341 3.77 4.71 2.85
CA GLY A 341 3.96 3.32 3.24
C GLY A 341 4.14 2.41 2.03
N GLY A 342 3.38 2.63 0.95
CA GLY A 342 3.53 1.89 -0.31
C GLY A 342 4.93 2.05 -0.91
N LEU A 343 5.46 3.28 -0.92
CA LEU A 343 6.82 3.57 -1.38
C LEU A 343 7.88 2.93 -0.47
N LEU A 344 7.76 3.07 0.85
CA LEU A 344 8.69 2.49 1.83
C LEU A 344 8.72 0.96 1.82
N ARG A 345 7.57 0.33 1.51
CA ARG A 345 7.46 -1.13 1.31
C ARG A 345 7.89 -1.57 -0.08
N LYS A 346 8.22 -0.63 -0.98
CA LYS A 346 8.63 -0.87 -2.37
C LYS A 346 7.56 -1.59 -3.20
N GLU A 347 6.29 -1.39 -2.81
CA GLU A 347 5.12 -1.82 -3.58
C GLU A 347 5.01 -1.02 -4.89
N VAL A 348 5.51 0.23 -4.86
CA VAL A 348 5.61 1.14 -5.99
C VAL A 348 7.03 1.67 -6.15
N ASP A 349 7.39 2.12 -7.35
CA ASP A 349 8.72 2.65 -7.64
C ASP A 349 8.81 4.16 -7.39
N PHE A 350 7.70 4.88 -7.58
CA PHE A 350 7.55 6.27 -7.20
C PHE A 350 6.10 6.60 -6.84
N ILE A 351 5.88 7.74 -6.18
CA ILE A 351 4.54 8.26 -5.86
C ILE A 351 4.34 9.67 -6.40
N ILE A 352 3.11 9.98 -6.77
CA ILE A 352 2.67 11.30 -7.25
C ILE A 352 1.19 11.50 -6.92
N SER A 353 0.85 12.59 -6.22
CA SER A 353 -0.51 12.97 -5.79
C SER A 353 -0.48 14.38 -5.21
N ALA A 354 -0.20 15.41 -6.00
CA ALA A 354 -0.02 16.80 -5.55
C ALA A 354 0.91 16.91 -4.32
N LEU A 355 2.00 16.14 -4.33
CA LEU A 355 2.87 16.01 -3.17
C LEU A 355 3.80 17.20 -3.08
N THR A 356 3.58 18.08 -2.10
CA THR A 356 4.54 19.15 -1.81
C THR A 356 5.92 18.60 -1.44
N LYS A 357 6.93 19.02 -2.18
CA LYS A 357 8.35 18.83 -1.87
C LYS A 357 8.71 19.64 -0.63
N THR A 358 9.11 18.95 0.43
CA THR A 358 9.67 19.59 1.63
C THR A 358 10.84 18.78 2.15
N LEU A 359 11.83 19.48 2.75
CA LEU A 359 12.98 18.82 3.37
C LEU A 359 12.55 17.90 4.53
N ASP A 360 11.52 18.30 5.27
CA ASP A 360 10.95 17.48 6.35
C ASP A 360 10.43 16.13 5.82
N ARG A 361 9.71 16.12 4.69
CA ARG A 361 9.24 14.87 4.05
C ARG A 361 10.39 14.02 3.55
N GLU A 362 11.40 14.62 2.90
CA GLU A 362 12.61 13.90 2.47
C GLU A 362 13.30 13.19 3.64
N ASN A 363 13.42 13.87 4.78
CA ASN A 363 14.09 13.32 5.95
C ASN A 363 13.25 12.28 6.69
N ILE A 364 11.95 12.51 6.87
CA ILE A 364 11.06 11.62 7.64
C ILE A 364 10.86 10.29 6.90
N TYR A 365 10.73 10.34 5.57
CA TYR A 365 10.41 9.15 4.77
C TYR A 365 11.61 8.59 4.03
N SER A 366 12.82 9.15 4.17
CA SER A 366 14.01 8.73 3.40
C SER A 366 13.71 8.73 1.89
N ILE A 367 13.18 9.86 1.41
CA ILE A 367 12.78 10.05 0.01
C ILE A 367 13.49 11.24 -0.61
N LYS A 368 13.43 11.32 -1.93
CA LYS A 368 13.85 12.49 -2.71
C LYS A 368 12.78 12.88 -3.72
N PHE A 369 12.64 14.18 -3.93
CA PHE A 369 11.63 14.76 -4.80
C PHE A 369 12.21 15.34 -6.09
N SER A 370 11.54 15.01 -7.20
CA SER A 370 11.51 15.85 -8.39
C SER A 370 10.59 17.07 -8.17
N SER A 371 10.49 17.98 -9.15
CA SER A 371 9.56 19.12 -9.12
C SER A 371 9.00 19.36 -10.51
N TYR A 372 7.67 19.32 -10.66
CA TYR A 372 6.99 19.51 -11.95
C TYR A 372 6.07 20.73 -12.00
N CYS A 373 5.68 21.27 -10.85
CA CYS A 373 4.56 22.21 -10.74
C CYS A 373 4.70 22.99 -9.42
N SER A 374 4.27 24.25 -9.38
CA SER A 374 4.28 25.05 -8.15
C SER A 374 2.97 25.80 -7.92
N ASN A 375 2.58 25.90 -6.66
CA ASN A 375 1.35 26.59 -6.23
C ASN A 375 1.60 27.45 -5.00
N PRO A 376 0.90 28.58 -4.85
CA PRO A 376 0.89 29.27 -3.57
C PRO A 376 0.07 28.51 -2.53
N ALA A 377 0.53 28.52 -1.29
CA ALA A 377 -0.30 28.21 -0.13
C ALA A 377 -1.30 29.35 0.11
N VAL A 378 -2.52 28.99 0.49
CA VAL A 378 -3.63 29.95 0.66
C VAL A 378 -4.45 29.61 1.90
N ALA A 379 -5.10 30.63 2.44
CA ALA A 379 -6.14 30.52 3.43
C ALA A 379 -7.49 30.83 2.79
N ILE A 380 -8.46 29.95 2.97
CA ILE A 380 -9.86 30.20 2.65
C ILE A 380 -10.60 30.61 3.91
N ILE A 381 -11.22 31.78 3.86
CA ILE A 381 -11.96 32.37 4.97
C ILE A 381 -13.35 32.83 4.50
N PRO A 382 -14.37 32.87 5.38
CA PRO A 382 -15.65 33.48 5.03
C PRO A 382 -15.50 34.96 4.68
N ASP A 383 -16.25 35.46 3.69
CA ASP A 383 -16.24 36.89 3.32
C ASP A 383 -16.61 37.82 4.49
N SER A 384 -17.40 37.31 5.43
CA SER A 384 -17.77 38.03 6.65
C SER A 384 -16.63 38.14 7.68
N PHE A 385 -15.48 37.50 7.44
CA PHE A 385 -14.34 37.57 8.34
C PHE A 385 -13.49 38.79 8.00
N GLU A 386 -13.52 39.77 8.89
CA GLU A 386 -12.66 40.96 8.79
C GLU A 386 -11.20 40.57 9.06
N ILE A 387 -10.32 40.96 8.14
CA ILE A 387 -8.87 40.88 8.30
C ILE A 387 -8.32 42.30 8.19
N GLN A 388 -7.20 42.59 8.85
CA GLN A 388 -6.68 43.96 8.92
C GLN A 388 -6.31 44.53 7.55
N ASP A 389 -5.78 43.68 6.67
CA ASP A 389 -5.50 43.99 5.26
C ASP A 389 -6.29 43.05 4.36
N SER A 390 -7.26 43.57 3.62
CA SER A 390 -8.15 42.76 2.78
C SER A 390 -7.46 41.86 1.75
N ASN A 391 -6.18 42.12 1.45
CA ASN A 391 -5.38 41.37 0.48
C ASN A 391 -4.28 40.51 1.12
N LYS A 392 -4.10 40.58 2.44
CA LYS A 392 -3.03 39.88 3.15
C LYS A 392 -3.51 39.39 4.51
N LEU A 393 -3.41 38.08 4.71
CA LEU A 393 -3.68 37.49 6.00
C LEU A 393 -2.44 37.64 6.87
N ASP A 394 -2.51 38.57 7.82
CA ASP A 394 -1.59 38.60 8.94
C ASP A 394 -1.96 37.44 9.87
N LEU A 395 -1.00 36.57 10.22
CA LEU A 395 -1.30 35.43 11.08
C LEU A 395 -1.72 35.88 12.49
N SER A 396 -1.47 37.12 12.89
CA SER A 396 -2.09 37.71 14.10
C SER A 396 -3.61 37.75 14.04
N ASP A 397 -4.20 37.94 12.84
CA ASP A 397 -5.66 37.82 12.63
C ASP A 397 -6.14 36.36 12.81
N LEU A 398 -5.22 35.40 12.73
CA LEU A 398 -5.44 33.97 12.97
C LEU A 398 -4.99 33.47 14.36
N LYS A 399 -4.37 34.32 15.18
CA LYS A 399 -3.81 33.89 16.48
C LYS A 399 -4.86 33.85 17.60
N THR A 400 -5.95 34.62 17.52
CA THR A 400 -6.99 34.71 18.57
C THR A 400 -8.35 34.15 18.14
N ASP A 401 -8.90 33.23 18.95
CA ASP A 401 -10.29 32.72 18.85
C ASP A 401 -10.75 32.17 17.49
N ILE A 402 -9.84 31.61 16.70
CA ILE A 402 -10.20 30.92 15.46
C ILE A 402 -9.95 29.42 15.53
N ILE A 403 -10.85 28.67 14.89
CA ILE A 403 -10.72 27.25 14.63
C ILE A 403 -10.29 27.10 13.16
N ILE A 404 -9.17 26.41 12.94
CA ILE A 404 -8.59 26.17 11.62
C ILE A 404 -8.91 24.73 11.20
N GLY A 405 -9.53 24.57 10.03
CA GLY A 405 -9.70 23.27 9.38
C GLY A 405 -8.50 22.93 8.51
N VAL A 406 -8.06 21.67 8.52
CA VAL A 406 -6.99 21.15 7.65
C VAL A 406 -7.25 19.70 7.27
N GLU A 407 -6.59 19.24 6.22
CA GLU A 407 -6.44 17.81 5.94
C GLU A 407 -5.19 17.24 6.65
N PRO A 408 -5.29 16.09 7.33
CA PRO A 408 -4.15 15.46 7.99
C PRO A 408 -2.96 15.19 7.06
N GLY A 409 -1.73 15.42 7.55
CA GLY A 409 -0.50 15.10 6.82
C GLY A 409 -0.15 16.04 5.66
N THR A 410 -0.92 17.11 5.47
CA THR A 410 -0.66 18.15 4.46
C THR A 410 0.29 19.23 4.99
N THR A 411 0.86 20.01 4.07
CA THR A 411 1.60 21.24 4.40
C THR A 411 0.67 22.29 5.03
N GLY A 412 -0.61 22.32 4.65
CA GLY A 412 -1.64 23.12 5.32
C GLY A 412 -1.76 22.84 6.82
N GLU A 413 -1.74 21.55 7.23
CA GLU A 413 -1.67 21.18 8.65
C GLU A 413 -0.39 21.71 9.32
N THR A 414 0.75 21.62 8.63
CA THR A 414 2.04 22.04 9.17
C THR A 414 2.09 23.55 9.37
N ILE A 415 1.58 24.32 8.41
CA ILE A 415 1.40 25.76 8.50
C ILE A 415 0.45 26.10 9.66
N ALA A 416 -0.69 25.41 9.78
CA ALA A 416 -1.65 25.64 10.85
C ALA A 416 -1.05 25.40 12.24
N LYS A 417 -0.26 24.32 12.41
CA LYS A 417 0.50 24.07 13.66
C LYS A 417 1.50 25.19 13.93
N GLY A 418 2.16 25.70 12.90
CA GLY A 418 3.06 26.84 13.01
C GLY A 418 2.39 28.12 13.51
N ILE A 419 1.15 28.36 13.06
CA ILE A 419 0.32 29.50 13.46
C ILE A 419 -0.14 29.36 14.91
N LEU A 420 -0.64 28.17 15.26
CA LEU A 420 -1.27 27.90 16.56
C LEU A 420 -0.24 27.63 17.68
N GLY A 421 1.01 27.31 17.32
CA GLY A 421 2.04 26.92 18.27
C GLY A 421 1.67 25.62 18.99
N GLU A 422 1.82 25.60 20.32
CA GLU A 422 1.49 24.43 21.14
C GLU A 422 -0.03 24.21 21.31
N ASP A 423 -0.85 25.24 21.09
CA ASP A 423 -2.31 25.16 21.24
C ASP A 423 -2.98 24.55 20.00
N THR A 424 -2.86 23.24 19.84
CA THR A 424 -3.51 22.49 18.75
C THR A 424 -4.99 22.19 19.01
N SER A 425 -5.58 22.65 20.12
CA SER A 425 -7.01 22.42 20.44
C SER A 425 -7.96 23.08 19.44
N ARG A 426 -7.45 24.08 18.72
CA ARG A 426 -8.16 24.86 17.69
C ARG A 426 -7.92 24.35 16.27
N LEU A 427 -7.26 23.21 16.11
CA LEU A 427 -6.99 22.58 14.83
C LEU A 427 -7.95 21.40 14.60
N LEU A 428 -8.93 21.58 13.71
CA LEU A 428 -9.85 20.52 13.31
C LEU A 428 -9.36 19.83 12.04
N ARG A 429 -9.35 18.50 12.10
CA ARG A 429 -8.90 17.64 11.00
C ARG A 429 -10.09 17.03 10.29
N TYR A 430 -10.07 17.11 8.97
CA TYR A 430 -11.10 16.52 8.12
C TYR A 430 -10.42 15.67 7.06
N VAL A 431 -10.97 14.48 6.80
CA VAL A 431 -10.41 13.54 5.83
C VAL A 431 -10.68 13.96 4.38
N GLN A 432 -11.62 14.88 4.15
CA GLN A 432 -12.05 15.31 2.81
C GLN A 432 -12.25 16.82 2.79
N ALA A 433 -11.62 17.55 1.86
CA ALA A 433 -11.79 19.00 1.76
C ALA A 433 -13.25 19.40 1.52
N GLY A 434 -14.07 18.58 0.84
CA GLY A 434 -15.51 18.83 0.70
C GLY A 434 -16.24 18.97 2.05
N LYS A 435 -15.78 18.28 3.11
CA LYS A 435 -16.30 18.47 4.47
C LYS A 435 -15.79 19.75 5.12
N ILE A 436 -14.54 20.15 4.81
CA ILE A 436 -13.94 21.40 5.27
C ILE A 436 -14.71 22.60 4.70
N PHE A 437 -15.00 22.61 3.39
CA PHE A 437 -15.79 23.68 2.77
C PHE A 437 -17.18 23.80 3.39
N LYS A 438 -17.85 22.68 3.68
CA LYS A 438 -19.13 22.70 4.40
C LYS A 438 -19.00 23.28 5.81
N ALA A 439 -17.93 22.95 6.53
CA ALA A 439 -17.65 23.50 7.85
C ALA A 439 -17.38 25.01 7.80
N LEU A 440 -16.64 25.49 6.79
CA LEU A 440 -16.43 26.92 6.51
C LEU A 440 -17.76 27.65 6.26
N GLN A 441 -18.60 27.12 5.37
CA GLN A 441 -19.91 27.69 5.04
C GLN A 441 -20.85 27.76 6.25
N LYS A 442 -20.81 26.74 7.12
CA LYS A 442 -21.54 26.71 8.38
C LYS A 442 -20.91 27.55 9.49
N LYS A 443 -19.73 28.13 9.24
CA LYS A 443 -18.95 28.91 10.21
C LYS A 443 -18.53 28.10 11.45
N GLU A 444 -18.41 26.78 11.30
CA GLU A 444 -17.87 25.87 12.33
C GLU A 444 -16.34 26.03 12.45
N ILE A 445 -15.70 26.41 11.35
CA ILE A 445 -14.30 26.83 11.27
C ILE A 445 -14.23 28.21 10.61
N LYS A 446 -13.15 28.95 10.88
CA LYS A 446 -12.94 30.30 10.34
C LYS A 446 -11.91 30.37 9.23
N ALA A 447 -11.04 29.37 9.14
CA ALA A 447 -10.04 29.28 8.08
C ALA A 447 -9.83 27.82 7.67
N PHE A 448 -9.56 27.63 6.37
CA PHE A 448 -9.01 26.39 5.82
C PHE A 448 -7.68 26.74 5.16
N LEU A 449 -6.60 26.08 5.59
CA LEU A 449 -5.28 26.26 4.99
C LEU A 449 -5.01 25.11 4.02
N THR A 450 -4.78 25.46 2.76
CA THR A 450 -4.65 24.51 1.65
C THR A 450 -3.82 25.12 0.52
N ASP A 451 -3.63 24.35 -0.53
CA ASP A 451 -2.96 24.80 -1.74
C ASP A 451 -3.98 25.43 -2.70
N LYS A 452 -3.55 26.43 -3.47
CA LYS A 452 -4.43 27.10 -4.43
C LYS A 452 -5.09 26.16 -5.43
N GLY A 453 -4.33 25.20 -5.97
CA GLY A 453 -4.85 24.22 -6.92
C GLY A 453 -6.07 23.45 -6.40
N ILE A 454 -6.16 23.17 -5.10
CA ILE A 454 -7.32 22.48 -4.49
C ILE A 454 -8.58 23.35 -4.54
N ILE A 455 -8.47 24.66 -4.42
CA ILE A 455 -9.61 25.58 -4.47
C ILE A 455 -10.15 25.71 -5.88
N ASP A 456 -9.24 25.92 -6.84
CA ASP A 456 -9.58 26.05 -8.26
C ASP A 456 -10.37 24.81 -8.74
N LEU A 457 -10.08 23.64 -8.16
CA LEU A 457 -10.77 22.39 -8.42
C LEU A 457 -12.18 22.26 -7.83
N THR A 458 -12.38 22.80 -6.64
CA THR A 458 -13.67 22.69 -5.96
C THR A 458 -14.71 23.65 -6.55
N GLY A 459 -14.25 24.73 -7.21
CA GLY A 459 -15.12 25.82 -7.64
C GLY A 459 -15.84 26.50 -6.47
N GLU A 460 -15.36 26.34 -5.24
CA GLU A 460 -15.95 26.94 -4.03
C GLU A 460 -15.50 28.40 -3.82
N GLY A 461 -14.46 28.84 -4.54
CA GLY A 461 -14.05 30.24 -4.58
C GLY A 461 -15.22 31.15 -5.01
N GLY A 462 -15.48 32.21 -4.24
CA GLY A 462 -16.55 33.17 -4.53
C GLY A 462 -17.95 32.80 -4.05
N LYS A 463 -18.15 31.66 -3.35
CA LYS A 463 -19.43 31.29 -2.73
C LYS A 463 -19.57 31.82 -1.29
N GLY A 464 -19.29 33.11 -1.08
CA GLY A 464 -19.21 33.69 0.27
C GLY A 464 -17.90 33.39 0.99
N LEU A 465 -16.89 32.92 0.23
CA LEU A 465 -15.55 32.58 0.68
C LEU A 465 -14.54 33.41 -0.10
N ARG A 466 -13.56 33.97 0.62
CA ARG A 466 -12.41 34.68 0.07
C ARG A 466 -11.15 33.82 0.20
N GLU A 467 -10.39 33.77 -0.89
CA GLU A 467 -9.02 33.25 -0.93
C GLU A 467 -8.03 34.34 -0.51
N VAL A 468 -7.10 34.01 0.37
CA VAL A 468 -5.98 34.89 0.75
C VAL A 468 -4.67 34.14 0.59
N VAL A 469 -3.78 34.66 -0.25
CA VAL A 469 -2.44 34.09 -0.46
C VAL A 469 -1.59 34.29 0.78
N LEU A 470 -0.97 33.20 1.25
CA LEU A 470 -0.02 33.24 2.35
C LEU A 470 1.35 33.64 1.81
N THR A 471 2.03 34.54 2.52
CA THR A 471 3.36 35.04 2.14
C THR A 471 4.33 34.94 3.31
N ASN A 472 5.64 35.13 3.09
CA ASN A 472 6.62 35.11 4.19
C ASN A 472 6.25 36.12 5.29
N ASP A 473 5.71 37.28 4.91
CA ASP A 473 5.26 38.29 5.85
C ASP A 473 4.03 37.87 6.68
N SER A 474 3.34 36.80 6.29
CA SER A 474 2.29 36.22 7.14
C SER A 474 2.93 35.67 8.43
N PHE A 475 4.16 35.16 8.38
CA PHE A 475 4.82 34.54 9.53
C PHE A 475 5.77 35.50 10.25
N ASP A 476 6.05 35.20 11.53
CA ASP A 476 7.07 35.93 12.28
C ASP A 476 8.43 35.79 11.55
N LYS A 477 9.16 36.91 11.42
CA LYS A 477 10.38 37.10 10.58
C LYS A 477 11.52 36.08 10.77
N ASN A 478 11.41 35.18 11.75
CA ASN A 478 12.41 34.16 12.08
C ASN A 478 12.00 32.75 11.59
N SER A 479 11.09 32.65 10.63
CA SER A 479 10.50 31.36 10.24
C SER A 479 10.82 30.96 8.80
N GLU A 480 12.12 30.89 8.48
CA GLU A 480 12.65 30.28 7.24
C GLU A 480 12.05 28.89 6.95
N LYS A 481 11.58 28.20 8.00
CA LYS A 481 10.87 26.92 7.92
C LYS A 481 9.63 26.94 7.01
N TYR A 482 8.92 28.05 6.88
CA TYR A 482 7.64 28.09 6.14
C TYR A 482 7.78 28.54 4.69
N GLU A 483 8.91 29.12 4.28
CA GLU A 483 9.10 29.64 2.92
C GLU A 483 8.91 28.55 1.84
N VAL A 484 9.49 27.37 2.07
CA VAL A 484 9.33 26.21 1.17
C VAL A 484 7.88 25.71 1.15
N MET A 485 7.14 25.84 2.24
CA MET A 485 5.74 25.45 2.32
C MET A 485 4.82 26.48 1.67
N LEU A 486 5.26 27.72 1.49
CA LEU A 486 4.45 28.77 0.86
C LEU A 486 4.43 28.66 -0.67
N SER A 487 5.53 28.18 -1.27
CA SER A 487 5.68 28.02 -2.72
C SER A 487 5.15 26.67 -3.26
N GLN A 488 4.52 25.85 -2.40
CA GLN A 488 3.98 24.49 -2.66
C GLN A 488 4.45 23.85 -3.97
N GLU A 489 5.74 23.49 -4.03
CA GLU A 489 6.30 22.81 -5.19
C GLU A 489 5.85 21.36 -5.18
N TYR A 490 5.04 20.94 -6.16
CA TYR A 490 4.64 19.56 -6.32
C TYR A 490 5.69 18.74 -7.06
N GLY A 491 5.89 17.54 -6.53
CA GLY A 491 6.94 16.65 -6.99
C GLY A 491 6.52 15.20 -7.05
N VAL A 492 7.30 14.45 -7.82
CA VAL A 492 7.33 12.99 -7.78
C VAL A 492 8.32 12.58 -6.72
N ALA A 493 7.94 11.66 -5.82
CA ALA A 493 8.85 11.15 -4.81
C ALA A 493 9.31 9.73 -5.11
N VAL A 494 10.62 9.49 -4.94
CA VAL A 494 11.25 8.16 -4.91
C VAL A 494 11.95 7.94 -3.58
N LEU A 495 12.32 6.70 -3.26
CA LEU A 495 13.23 6.45 -2.13
C LEU A 495 14.59 7.13 -2.37
N ASP A 496 15.25 7.59 -1.31
CA ASP A 496 16.57 8.22 -1.38
C ASP A 496 17.67 7.29 -1.90
N THR A 497 17.45 5.97 -1.85
CA THR A 497 18.30 4.95 -2.47
C THR A 497 18.11 4.85 -3.99
N GLU A 498 17.09 5.48 -4.57
CA GLU A 498 16.67 5.32 -5.97
C GLU A 498 17.01 6.55 -6.83
N MET A 499 18.18 7.16 -6.58
CA MET A 499 18.61 8.38 -7.26
C MET A 499 18.77 8.26 -8.77
N ASP A 500 19.04 7.07 -9.29
CA ASP A 500 19.13 6.87 -10.74
C ASP A 500 17.75 6.89 -11.40
N LEU A 501 16.73 6.36 -10.73
CA LEU A 501 15.33 6.52 -11.16
C LEU A 501 14.93 8.00 -11.09
N LEU A 502 15.29 8.70 -10.02
CA LEU A 502 14.98 10.14 -9.88
C LEU A 502 15.57 10.97 -11.02
N LYS A 503 16.85 10.78 -11.36
CA LYS A 503 17.48 11.50 -12.48
C LYS A 503 16.77 11.27 -13.82
N LYS A 504 16.24 10.07 -14.04
CA LYS A 504 15.44 9.77 -15.24
C LYS A 504 14.10 10.50 -15.22
N ILE A 505 13.44 10.53 -14.06
CA ILE A 505 12.21 11.29 -13.85
C ILE A 505 12.45 12.79 -14.07
N ASP A 506 13.51 13.35 -13.47
CA ASP A 506 13.88 14.77 -13.62
C ASP A 506 14.13 15.13 -15.10
N SER A 507 14.94 14.34 -15.81
CA SER A 507 15.20 14.55 -17.24
C SER A 507 13.92 14.57 -18.06
N VAL A 508 12.95 13.70 -17.75
CA VAL A 508 11.68 13.66 -18.47
C VAL A 508 10.76 14.82 -18.10
N ILE A 509 10.78 15.27 -16.84
CA ILE A 509 10.04 16.45 -16.42
C ILE A 509 10.60 17.71 -17.07
N GLU A 510 11.92 17.83 -17.21
CA GLU A 510 12.57 18.91 -17.97
C GLU A 510 12.12 18.88 -19.45
N GLU A 511 12.10 17.72 -20.09
CA GLU A 511 11.58 17.57 -21.46
C GLU A 511 10.10 17.93 -21.58
N MET A 512 9.28 17.58 -20.59
CA MET A 512 7.86 17.95 -20.52
C MET A 512 7.65 19.46 -20.36
N GLN A 513 8.48 20.12 -19.56
CA GLN A 513 8.44 21.57 -19.37
C GLN A 513 8.86 22.34 -20.64
N ALA A 514 9.67 21.72 -21.50
CA ALA A 514 10.05 22.27 -22.81
C ALA A 514 9.10 21.88 -23.96
N ASP A 515 8.13 21.00 -23.73
CA ASP A 515 7.25 20.44 -24.76
C ASP A 515 5.91 21.20 -24.82
N GLU A 516 5.77 22.11 -25.79
CA GLU A 516 4.56 22.93 -25.99
C GLU A 516 3.28 22.09 -26.13
N ASP A 517 3.34 20.91 -26.72
CA ASP A 517 2.17 20.06 -26.90
C ASP A 517 1.80 19.36 -25.59
N PHE A 518 2.78 19.02 -24.77
CA PHE A 518 2.52 18.59 -23.39
C PHE A 518 1.91 19.72 -22.54
N LEU A 519 2.47 20.93 -22.63
CA LEU A 519 1.96 22.10 -21.89
C LEU A 519 0.49 22.39 -22.24
N LYS A 520 0.11 22.36 -23.52
CA LYS A 520 -1.31 22.51 -23.95
C LYS A 520 -2.22 21.44 -23.36
N LYS A 521 -1.73 20.21 -23.17
CA LYS A 521 -2.53 19.14 -22.51
C LYS A 521 -2.72 19.43 -21.02
N VAL A 522 -1.74 20.05 -20.37
CA VAL A 522 -1.77 20.41 -18.95
C VAL A 522 -2.62 21.66 -18.68
N GLU A 523 -2.63 22.63 -19.60
CA GLU A 523 -3.44 23.87 -19.51
C GLU A 523 -4.92 23.61 -19.21
N ARG A 524 -5.48 22.49 -19.71
CA ARG A 524 -6.88 22.12 -19.46
C ARG A 524 -7.23 21.94 -17.98
N PHE A 525 -6.23 21.69 -17.14
CA PHE A 525 -6.41 21.50 -15.71
C PHE A 525 -6.30 22.83 -14.94
N ASN A 526 -5.49 23.78 -15.43
CA ASN A 526 -5.31 25.11 -14.83
C ASN A 526 -5.03 25.08 -13.30
N LEU A 527 -4.22 24.11 -12.86
CA LEU A 527 -4.01 23.85 -11.42
C LEU A 527 -2.75 24.44 -10.83
N CYS A 528 -1.78 24.73 -11.67
CA CYS A 528 -0.51 25.30 -11.25
C CYS A 528 0.26 25.85 -12.43
N ALA A 529 1.28 26.63 -12.11
CA ALA A 529 2.33 26.94 -13.06
C ALA A 529 3.19 25.69 -13.24
N PHE A 530 2.89 24.93 -14.29
CA PHE A 530 3.88 24.01 -14.86
C PHE A 530 4.98 24.91 -15.43
N ASP A 531 6.15 24.97 -14.78
CA ASP A 531 7.14 26.06 -14.86
C ASP A 531 7.57 26.37 -16.32
N MET A 532 6.81 27.21 -17.03
CA MET A 532 7.04 27.60 -18.43
C MET A 532 8.18 28.61 -18.60
N ASN A 533 8.83 29.04 -17.50
CA ASN A 533 9.77 30.17 -17.48
C ASN A 533 11.22 29.78 -17.14
N LYS A 534 11.58 28.49 -17.14
CA LYS A 534 12.96 28.02 -16.90
C LYS A 534 13.84 27.83 -18.15
N ALA A 535 13.37 28.25 -19.32
CA ALA A 535 14.15 28.20 -20.57
C ALA A 535 15.13 29.38 -20.72
#